data_AF-A0A6A6Y1K8-F1
#
_entry.id   AF-A0A6A6Y1K8-F1
#
_cell.length_a   1.000
_cell.length_b   1.000
_cell.length_c   1.000
_cell.angle_alpha   90.00
_cell.angle_beta   90.00
_cell.angle_gamma   90.00
#
_symmetry.space_group_name_H-M   'P 1'
#
loop_
_entity.id
_entity.type
_entity.pdbx_description
1 polymer ?
#
loop_
_entity_poly.entity_id
_entity_poly.type
_entity_poly.pdbx_seq_one_letter_code
_entity_poly.pdbx_strand_id
1 'polypeptide(L)' 'MCKADETPFTLRWLENSILPTGNRTIAHECVNWDRLIEGMEKHRVDPFVPRVFVHPKFGEPDREKLM' A
#
# COMPACT_ATOMS: atom_id res chain seq x y z
N MET A 1 -20.66 13.91 3.53
CA MET A 1 -20.14 12.61 3.05
C MET A 1 -18.64 12.76 2.97
N CYS A 2 -17.89 12.02 3.79
CA CYS A 2 -16.42 12.05 3.79
C CYS A 2 -15.93 11.74 2.37
N LYS A 3 -14.98 12.54 1.87
CA LYS A 3 -14.54 12.47 0.48
C LYS A 3 -13.46 11.40 0.37
N ALA A 4 -12.27 11.59 0.96
CA ALA A 4 -11.18 10.62 0.92
C ALA A 4 -10.49 10.48 2.28
N ASP A 5 -9.67 9.44 2.47
CA ASP A 5 -8.84 9.24 3.66
C ASP A 5 -7.36 9.21 3.29
N GLU A 6 -6.52 9.96 4.01
CA GLU A 6 -5.07 9.98 3.78
C GLU A 6 -4.26 9.32 4.89
N THR A 7 -4.91 8.65 5.86
CA THR A 7 -4.19 8.06 6.97
C THR A 7 -3.29 6.94 6.42
N PRO A 8 -1.96 7.05 6.62
CA PRO A 8 -1.03 6.07 6.10
C PRO A 8 -1.32 4.70 6.71
N PHE A 9 -1.74 3.76 5.86
CA PHE A 9 -1.90 2.37 6.25
C PHE A 9 -0.54 1.73 6.42
N THR A 10 -0.22 1.31 7.65
CA THR A 10 0.88 0.38 7.82
C THR A 10 0.51 -0.95 7.16
N LEU A 11 1.39 -1.41 6.27
CA LEU A 11 1.25 -2.72 5.64
C LEU A 11 1.62 -3.79 6.67
N ARG A 12 0.82 -4.85 6.74
CA ARG A 12 1.15 -6.06 7.51
C ARG A 12 1.13 -7.28 6.60
N TRP A 13 2.11 -8.16 6.76
CA TRP A 13 2.12 -9.45 6.10
C TRP A 13 1.13 -10.40 6.75
N LEU A 14 0.43 -11.19 5.94
CA LEU A 14 -0.40 -12.29 6.41
C LEU A 14 0.40 -13.59 6.27
N GLU A 15 0.20 -14.55 7.18
CA GLU A 15 0.96 -15.81 7.18
C GLU A 15 0.78 -16.65 5.89
N ASN A 16 -0.39 -16.51 5.26
CA ASN A 16 -0.86 -17.30 4.13
C ASN A 16 -1.07 -16.47 2.85
N SER A 17 -0.52 -15.25 2.77
CA SER A 17 -0.63 -14.39 1.58
C SER A 17 0.74 -13.88 1.15
N ILE A 18 0.96 -13.87 -0.15
CA ILE A 18 2.11 -13.20 -0.76
C ILE A 18 1.96 -11.67 -0.78
N LEU A 19 0.72 -11.17 -0.64
CA LEU A 19 0.41 -9.74 -0.56
C LEU A 19 0.11 -9.32 0.89
N PRO A 20 0.53 -8.12 1.30
CA PRO A 20 0.20 -7.58 2.60
C PRO A 20 -1.26 -7.13 2.61
N THR A 21 -1.75 -6.85 3.80
CA THR A 21 -3.00 -6.13 3.98
C THR A 21 -2.73 -4.80 4.69
N GLY A 22 -3.66 -3.85 4.55
CA GLY A 22 -3.61 -2.60 5.31
C GLY A 22 -4.07 -2.80 6.75
N ASN A 23 -3.42 -2.12 7.70
CA ASN A 23 -3.89 -2.03 9.07
C ASN A 23 -5.13 -1.12 9.17
N ARG A 24 -6.32 -1.71 9.31
CA ARG A 24 -7.62 -0.98 9.30
C ARG A 24 -8.09 -0.47 10.66
N THR A 25 -7.24 -0.49 11.68
CA THR A 25 -7.58 0.05 13.01
C THR A 25 -7.08 1.49 13.20
N ILE A 26 -6.50 2.09 12.16
CA ILE A 26 -6.03 3.47 12.16
C ILE A 26 -7.20 4.46 12.12
N ALA A 27 -7.04 5.59 12.80
CA ALA A 27 -8.03 6.67 12.80
C ALA A 27 -8.09 7.33 11.41
N HIS A 28 -9.30 7.62 10.94
CA HIS A 28 -9.57 8.11 9.60
C HIS A 28 -9.76 9.64 9.59
N GLU A 29 -9.04 10.35 8.72
CA GLU A 29 -9.16 11.80 8.52
C GLU A 29 -9.70 12.12 7.12
N CYS A 30 -10.79 12.87 7.06
CA CYS A 30 -11.42 13.23 5.80
C CYS A 30 -10.63 14.32 5.06
N VAL A 31 -10.23 14.05 3.83
CA VAL A 31 -9.53 15.00 2.96
C VAL A 31 -10.13 15.10 1.56
N ASN A 32 -9.67 16.10 0.80
CA ASN A 32 -10.02 16.32 -0.59
C ASN A 32 -9.34 15.27 -1.50
N TRP A 33 -10.12 14.68 -2.42
CA TRP A 33 -9.63 13.64 -3.34
C TRP A 33 -8.52 14.11 -4.27
N ASP A 34 -8.62 15.30 -4.83
CA ASP A 34 -7.65 15.82 -5.80
C ASP A 34 -6.28 15.98 -5.14
N ARG A 35 -6.26 16.52 -3.92
CA ARG A 35 -5.04 16.63 -3.11
C ARG A 35 -4.47 15.25 -2.75
N LEU A 36 -5.31 14.28 -2.41
CA LEU A 36 -4.86 12.91 -2.12
C LEU A 36 -4.22 12.27 -3.36
N ILE A 37 -4.88 12.34 -4.52
CA ILE A 37 -4.39 11.76 -5.78
C ILE A 37 -3.07 12.41 -6.19
N GLU A 38 -2.96 13.74 -6.12
CA GLU A 38 -1.70 14.46 -6.39
C GLU A 38 -0.58 13.98 -5.47
N GLY A 39 -0.87 13.82 -4.17
CA GLY A 39 0.07 13.27 -3.20
C GLY A 39 0.49 11.84 -3.51
N MET A 40 -0.46 10.97 -3.87
CA MET A 40 -0.20 9.57 -4.20
C MET A 40 0.66 9.42 -5.46
N GLU A 41 0.38 10.19 -6.52
CA GLU A 41 1.19 10.15 -7.73
C GLU A 41 2.62 10.65 -7.49
N LYS A 42 2.79 11.71 -6.69
CA LYS A 42 4.11 12.25 -6.34
C LYS A 42 4.98 11.27 -5.55
N HIS A 43 4.37 10.43 -4.71
CA HIS A 43 5.09 9.50 -3.83
C HIS A 43 4.92 8.04 -4.25
N ARG A 44 4.48 7.78 -5.49
CA ARG A 44 4.26 6.43 -5.99
C ARG A 44 5.58 5.66 -6.04
N VAL A 45 5.56 4.45 -5.48
CA VAL A 45 6.70 3.53 -5.46
C VAL A 45 6.35 2.32 -6.32
N ASP A 46 7.26 1.90 -7.22
CA ASP A 46 7.11 0.64 -7.96
C ASP A 46 7.58 -0.53 -7.07
N PRO A 47 6.66 -1.42 -6.64
CA PRO A 47 7.00 -2.51 -5.72
C PRO A 47 7.85 -3.61 -6.38
N PHE A 48 7.97 -3.62 -7.71
CA PHE A 48 8.76 -4.63 -8.43
C PHE A 48 10.22 -4.20 -8.66
N VAL A 49 10.60 -3.01 -8.20
CA VAL A 49 12.01 -2.62 -8.15
C VAL A 49 12.71 -3.49 -7.10
N PRO A 50 13.91 -4.03 -7.38
CA PRO A 50 14.61 -4.91 -6.45
C PRO A 50 14.76 -4.30 -5.05
N ARG A 51 14.52 -5.11 -4.02
CA ARG A 51 14.59 -4.76 -2.59
C ARG A 51 13.59 -3.70 -2.08
N VAL A 52 12.71 -3.17 -2.92
CA VAL A 52 11.71 -2.17 -2.49
C VAL A 52 10.57 -2.82 -1.73
N PHE A 53 10.15 -4.01 -2.16
CA PHE A 53 9.08 -4.76 -1.54
C PHE A 53 9.51 -6.21 -1.38
N VAL A 54 9.90 -6.60 -0.16
CA VAL A 54 10.40 -7.95 0.11
C VAL A 54 9.56 -8.59 1.21
N HIS A 55 8.87 -9.68 0.87
CA HIS A 55 8.16 -10.48 1.85
C HIS A 55 9.17 -11.32 2.66
N PRO A 56 9.11 -11.37 4.00
CA PRO A 56 10.09 -12.08 4.83
C PRO A 56 10.16 -13.60 4.55
N LYS A 57 9.01 -14.23 4.25
CA LYS A 57 8.91 -15.65 3.86
C LYS A 57 9.05 -15.93 2.34
N PHE A 58 8.39 -15.13 1.48
CA PHE A 58 8.26 -15.43 0.05
C PHE A 58 9.25 -14.68 -0.85
N GLY A 59 10.02 -13.72 -0.31
CA GLY A 59 10.99 -12.95 -1.08
C GLY A 59 10.35 -11.83 -1.89
N GLU A 60 10.98 -11.48 -3.02
CA GLU A 60 10.52 -10.41 -3.91
C GLU A 60 9.27 -10.82 -4.71
N PRO A 61 8.34 -9.89 -4.98
CA PRO A 61 7.17 -10.15 -5.79
C PRO A 61 7.54 -10.42 -7.25
N ASP A 62 6.94 -11.43 -7.84
CA ASP A 62 7.02 -11.70 -9.27
C ASP A 62 5.87 -10.98 -9.97
N ARG A 63 6.20 -10.03 -10.87
CA ARG A 63 5.22 -9.22 -11.61
C ARG A 63 4.27 -10.10 -12.42
N GLU A 64 4.76 -11.16 -13.05
CA GLU A 64 3.96 -12.01 -13.93
C GLU A 64 3.01 -12.94 -13.16
N LYS A 65 3.27 -13.18 -11.87
CA LYS A 65 2.41 -14.01 -11.01
C LYS A 65 1.35 -13.22 -10.26
N LEU A 66 1.47 -11.89 -10.23
CA LEU A 66 0.63 -10.98 -9.43
C LEU A 66 -0.29 -10.08 -10.28
N MET A 67 -0.11 -10.09 -11.61
CA MET A 67 -0.97 -9.41 -12.59
C MET A 67 -1.85 -10.44 -13.32
#